data_AF-A0A6M3ZQM4-F1
#
_entry.id   AF-A0A6M3ZQM4-F1
#
_cell.length_a   1.000
_cell.length_b   1.000
_cell.length_c   1.000
_cell.angle_alpha   90.00
_cell.angle_beta   90.00
_cell.angle_gamma   90.00
#
_symmetry.space_group_name_H-M   'P 1'
#
loop_
_entity.id
_entity.type
_entity.pdbx_description
1 polymer ?
#
loop_
_entity_poly.entity_id
_entity_poly.type
_entity_poly.pdbx_seq_one_letter_code
_entity_poly.pdbx_strand_id
1 'polypeptide(L)'
;MNIKNIVVAASLLAAAGAAMAEAPYPPQTPFHSTQTRADVKAELQRAQANHEIALRNEYPLVRQAPSKLSRQDVQNQLQQANRAAQSLYTGA
;
A
#
# COMPACT_ATOMS: atom_id res chain seq x y z
N MET A 1 3.05 -60.03 -14.54
CA MET A 1 3.26 -58.56 -14.37
C MET A 1 4.73 -58.31 -14.14
N ASN A 2 5.36 -57.36 -14.85
CA ASN A 2 6.82 -57.22 -14.91
C ASN A 2 7.34 -56.26 -13.83
N ILE A 3 7.25 -56.68 -12.57
CA ILE A 3 7.50 -55.84 -11.37
C ILE A 3 8.92 -55.23 -11.36
N LYS A 4 9.90 -55.89 -12.00
CA LYS A 4 11.27 -55.39 -12.14
C LYS A 4 11.31 -54.06 -12.91
N ASN A 5 10.54 -53.96 -13.99
CA ASN A 5 10.50 -52.75 -14.82
C ASN A 5 9.82 -51.58 -14.10
N ILE A 6 8.83 -51.87 -13.26
CA ILE A 6 8.12 -50.85 -12.45
C ILE A 6 9.06 -50.27 -11.39
N VAL A 7 9.84 -51.12 -10.71
CA VAL A 7 10.81 -50.68 -9.70
C VAL A 7 11.93 -49.82 -10.31
N VAL A 8 12.39 -50.16 -11.52
CA VAL A 8 13.37 -49.35 -12.25
C VAL A 8 12.78 -47.99 -12.65
N ALA A 9 11.56 -47.95 -13.17
CA ALA A 9 10.90 -46.69 -13.53
C ALA A 9 10.66 -45.78 -12.30
N ALA A 10 10.24 -46.37 -11.18
CA ALA A 10 10.00 -45.63 -9.94
C ALA A 10 11.31 -45.05 -9.35
N SER A 11 12.40 -45.81 -9.36
CA SER A 11 13.70 -45.34 -8.87
C SER A 11 14.29 -44.23 -9.74
N LEU A 12 14.17 -44.32 -11.07
CA LEU A 12 14.57 -43.25 -11.99
C LEU A 12 13.77 -41.97 -11.78
N LEU A 13 12.44 -42.10 -11.59
CA LEU A 13 11.58 -40.94 -11.32
C LEU A 13 11.90 -40.27 -9.98
N ALA A 14 12.14 -41.06 -8.94
CA ALA A 14 12.52 -40.56 -7.62
C ALA A 14 13.87 -39.81 -7.65
N ALA A 15 14.87 -40.35 -8.35
CA ALA A 15 16.18 -39.72 -8.48
C ALA A 15 16.12 -38.40 -9.28
N ALA A 16 15.37 -38.38 -10.40
CA ALA A 16 15.19 -37.17 -11.20
C ALA A 16 14.39 -36.08 -10.46
N GLY A 17 13.36 -36.47 -9.70
CA GLY A 17 12.57 -35.54 -8.89
C GLY A 17 13.38 -34.88 -7.77
N ALA A 18 14.27 -35.64 -7.11
CA ALA A 18 15.14 -35.09 -6.06
C ALA A 18 16.16 -34.07 -6.62
N ALA A 19 16.74 -34.34 -7.78
CA ALA A 19 17.70 -33.43 -8.42
C ALA A 19 17.06 -32.11 -8.94
N MET A 20 15.76 -32.12 -9.22
CA MET A 20 15.02 -30.97 -9.75
C MET A 20 14.23 -30.20 -8.67
N ALA A 21 14.13 -30.74 -7.45
CA ALA A 21 13.39 -30.11 -6.35
C ALA A 21 14.14 -28.93 -5.72
N GLU A 22 15.47 -28.91 -5.81
CA GLU A 22 16.29 -27.81 -5.31
C GLU A 22 16.55 -26.78 -6.42
N ALA A 23 15.65 -25.81 -6.55
CA ALA A 23 15.94 -24.60 -7.30
C ALA A 23 16.91 -23.74 -6.46
N PRO A 24 18.09 -23.36 -6.98
CA PRO A 24 18.98 -22.45 -6.28
C PRO A 24 18.25 -21.13 -6.00
N TYR A 25 18.26 -20.69 -4.74
CA TYR A 25 17.83 -19.34 -4.42
C TYR A 25 18.70 -18.35 -5.19
N PRO A 26 18.13 -17.32 -5.82
CA PRO A 26 18.93 -16.29 -6.44
C PRO A 26 19.83 -15.66 -5.36
N PRO A 27 21.09 -15.34 -5.71
CA PRO A 27 21.99 -14.71 -4.75
C PRO A 27 21.37 -13.41 -4.26
N GLN A 28 21.43 -13.17 -2.95
CA GLN A 28 21.01 -11.90 -2.38
C GLN A 28 21.91 -10.80 -2.91
N THR A 29 21.33 -9.87 -3.68
CA THR A 29 22.03 -8.68 -4.14
C THR A 29 21.73 -7.55 -3.16
N PRO A 30 22.75 -6.85 -2.63
CA PRO A 30 22.51 -5.69 -1.78
C PRO A 30 21.83 -4.60 -2.60
N PHE A 31 20.75 -4.05 -2.07
CA PHE A 31 20.11 -2.87 -2.65
C PHE A 31 20.96 -1.63 -2.38
N HIS A 32 21.35 -0.94 -3.44
CA HIS A 32 22.01 0.35 -3.37
C HIS A 32 21.08 1.42 -3.94
N SER A 33 20.70 2.39 -3.10
CA SER A 33 19.91 3.54 -3.55
C SER A 33 20.73 4.38 -4.52
N THR A 34 20.09 4.84 -5.59
CA THR A 34 20.66 5.78 -6.55
C THR A 34 20.46 7.25 -6.13
N GLN A 35 19.64 7.51 -5.09
CA GLN A 35 19.38 8.87 -4.62
C GLN A 35 20.53 9.42 -3.78
N THR A 36 20.83 10.71 -3.96
CA THR A 36 21.78 11.38 -3.08
C THR A 36 21.16 11.64 -1.71
N ARG A 37 22.00 11.90 -0.71
CA ARG A 37 21.54 12.32 0.63
C ARG A 37 20.72 13.61 0.57
N ALA A 38 21.01 14.50 -0.38
CA ALA A 38 20.29 15.75 -0.54
C ALA A 38 18.88 15.49 -1.09
N ASP A 39 18.75 14.63 -2.09
CA ASP A 39 17.46 14.27 -2.70
C ASP A 39 16.53 13.61 -1.68
N VAL A 40 17.05 12.67 -0.89
CA VAL A 40 16.28 12.00 0.16
C VAL A 40 15.74 13.00 1.19
N LYS A 41 16.55 13.99 1.59
CA LYS A 41 16.11 15.02 2.54
C LYS A 41 15.04 15.91 1.93
N ALA A 42 15.20 16.31 0.67
CA ALA A 42 14.21 17.12 -0.03
C ALA A 42 12.88 16.37 -0.21
N GLU A 43 12.93 15.09 -0.57
CA GLU A 43 11.74 14.25 -0.70
C GLU A 43 11.03 14.07 0.65
N LEU A 44 11.79 13.83 1.72
CA LEU A 44 11.23 13.70 3.07
C LEU A 44 10.52 15.00 3.51
N GLN A 45 11.12 16.17 3.27
CA GLN A 45 10.49 17.46 3.58
C GLN A 45 9.20 17.69 2.78
N ARG A 46 9.21 17.40 1.48
CA ARG A 46 8.02 17.50 0.61
C ARG A 46 6.90 16.58 1.08
N ALA A 47 7.22 15.33 1.39
CA ALA A 47 6.24 14.35 1.84
C ALA A 47 5.62 14.72 3.20
N GLN A 48 6.41 15.31 4.11
CA GLN A 48 5.90 15.85 5.37
C GLN A 48 4.94 17.02 5.14
N ALA A 49 5.32 17.99 4.31
CA ALA A 49 4.47 19.14 3.99
C ALA A 49 3.13 18.72 3.37
N ASN A 50 3.15 17.69 2.52
CA ASN A 50 1.97 17.15 1.86
C ASN A 50 1.17 16.17 2.72
N HIS A 51 1.60 15.89 3.96
CA HIS A 51 0.98 14.89 4.84
C HIS A 51 0.87 13.50 4.17
N GLU A 52 1.85 13.15 3.33
CA GLU A 52 1.94 11.86 2.64
C GLU A 52 2.52 10.74 3.53
N ILE A 53 3.25 11.12 4.57
CA ILE A 53 3.90 10.19 5.51
C ILE A 53 3.49 10.48 6.95
N ALA A 54 3.44 9.43 7.77
CA ALA A 54 3.15 9.55 9.18
C ALA A 54 4.40 10.04 9.92
N LEU A 55 4.23 11.01 10.82
CA LEU A 55 5.33 11.50 11.67
C LEU A 55 5.63 10.52 12.82
N ARG A 56 4.69 9.61 13.13
CA ARG A 56 4.72 8.65 14.23
C ARG A 56 4.06 7.34 13.78
N ASN A 57 3.69 6.47 14.73
CA ASN A 57 3.02 5.19 14.47
C ASN A 57 1.51 5.33 14.15
N GLU A 58 1.08 6.44 13.57
CA GLU A 58 -0.30 6.61 13.14
C GLU A 58 -0.56 5.83 11.84
N TYR A 59 -1.45 4.86 11.93
CA TYR A 59 -1.97 4.11 10.80
C TYR A 59 -3.46 3.83 11.02
N PRO A 60 -4.32 3.98 10.00
CA PRO A 60 -4.01 4.37 8.63
C PRO A 60 -3.71 5.88 8.47
N LEU A 61 -2.90 6.22 7.46
CA LEU A 61 -2.70 7.59 7.02
C LEU A 61 -4.00 8.10 6.36
N VAL A 62 -4.82 8.82 7.13
CA VAL A 62 -6.05 9.45 6.60
C VAL A 62 -5.65 10.72 5.87
N ARG A 63 -5.51 10.63 4.54
CA ARG A 63 -5.35 11.82 3.70
C ARG A 63 -6.65 12.62 3.71
N GLN A 64 -6.55 13.90 4.07
CA GLN A 64 -7.69 14.81 3.90
C GLN A 64 -7.97 14.95 2.40
N ALA A 65 -9.22 14.67 2.00
CA ALA A 65 -9.62 14.84 0.62
C ALA A 65 -9.50 16.33 0.23
N PRO A 66 -9.01 16.66 -0.97
CA PRO A 66 -8.93 18.04 -1.41
C PRO A 66 -10.34 18.64 -1.46
N SER A 67 -10.59 19.68 -0.67
CA SER A 67 -11.82 20.47 -0.75
C SER A 67 -11.75 21.38 -1.96
N LYS A 68 -12.80 21.37 -2.81
CA LYS A 68 -12.97 22.36 -3.87
C LYS A 68 -13.54 23.69 -3.36
N LEU A 69 -14.01 23.73 -2.11
CA LEU A 69 -14.62 24.90 -1.48
C LEU A 69 -13.61 25.60 -0.57
N SER A 70 -13.62 26.93 -0.61
CA SER A 70 -12.88 27.73 0.37
C SER A 70 -13.53 27.61 1.75
N ARG A 71 -12.78 27.93 2.82
CA ARG A 71 -13.35 27.97 4.18
C ARG A 71 -14.55 28.91 4.27
N GLN A 72 -14.53 30.01 3.53
CA GLN A 72 -15.62 30.98 3.49
C GLN A 72 -16.87 30.39 2.84
N ASP A 73 -16.72 29.68 1.73
CA ASP A 73 -17.86 29.05 1.03
C ASP A 73 -18.52 27.97 1.90
N VAL A 74 -17.70 27.19 2.61
CA VAL A 74 -18.20 26.20 3.57
C VAL A 74 -19.00 26.87 4.68
N GLN A 75 -18.50 27.96 5.25
CA GLN A 75 -19.22 28.72 6.28
C GLN A 75 -20.56 29.26 5.76
N ASN A 76 -20.57 29.82 4.55
CA ASN A 76 -21.77 30.35 3.91
C ASN A 76 -22.81 29.24 3.70
N GLN A 77 -22.42 28.09 3.17
CA GLN A 77 -23.30 26.93 2.97
C GLN A 77 -23.86 26.41 4.30
N LEU A 78 -23.02 26.32 5.33
CA LEU A 78 -23.41 25.82 6.64
C LEU A 78 -24.43 26.76 7.31
N GLN A 79 -24.25 28.07 7.14
CA GLN A 79 -25.21 29.05 7.63
C GLN A 79 -26.54 28.99 6.88
N GLN A 80 -26.52 28.82 5.55
CA GLN A 80 -27.73 28.63 4.73
C GLN A 80 -28.48 27.36 5.15
N ALA A 81 -27.77 26.23 5.32
CA ALA A 81 -28.35 24.97 5.75
C ALA A 81 -29.01 25.07 7.14
N ASN A 82 -28.36 25.74 8.10
CA ASN A 82 -28.92 25.94 9.43
C ASN A 82 -30.22 26.77 9.41
N ARG A 83 -30.29 27.81 8.57
CA ARG A 83 -31.52 28.61 8.44
C ARG A 83 -32.66 27.80 7.82
N ALA A 84 -32.36 26.99 6.80
CA ALA A 84 -33.34 26.08 6.22
C ALA A 84 -33.84 25.04 7.23
N ALA A 85 -32.95 24.44 8.02
CA ALA A 85 -33.30 23.48 9.07
C ALA A 85 -34.19 24.10 10.16
N GLN A 86 -33.88 25.33 10.61
CA GLN A 86 -34.71 26.05 11.57
C GLN A 86 -36.09 26.36 11.02
N SER A 87 -36.19 26.75 9.75
CA SER A 87 -37.47 26.99 9.08
C SER A 87 -38.33 25.73 8.98
N LEU A 88 -37.73 24.56 8.78
CA LEU A 88 -38.43 23.26 8.75
C LEU A 88 -38.99 22.86 10.13
N TYR A 89 -38.26 23.17 11.20
CA TYR A 89 -38.68 22.84 12.57
C TYR A 89 -39.75 23.80 13.13
N THR A 90 -39.81 25.04 12.63
CA THR A 90 -40.75 26.07 13.11
C THR A 90 -42.12 25.99 12.40
N GLY A 91 -42.29 25.06 11.45
CA GLY A 91 -43.50 24.90 10.64
C GLY A 91 -44.35 23.66 10.94
N ALA A 92 -44.10 22.94 12.05
CA ALA A 92 -44.89 21.79 12.52
C ALA A 92 -45.63 22.12 13.81
#